data_AF-A0A1I0GCU1-F1
#
_entry.id   AF-A0A1I0GCU1-F1
#
_cell.length_a   1.000
_cell.length_b   1.000
_cell.length_c   1.000
_cell.angle_alpha   90.00
_cell.angle_beta   90.00
_cell.angle_gamma   90.00
#
_symmetry.space_group_name_H-M   'P 1'
#
loop_
_entity.id
_entity.type
_entity.pdbx_description
1 polymer ?
#
loop_
_entity_poly.entity_id
_entity_poly.type
_entity_poly.pdbx_seq_one_letter_code
_entity_poly.pdbx_strand_id
1 'polypeptide(L)'
;MKKIIRNNTFETNSSSTHSLTMCLKSDYEAWQRGEVVSTENVYLYKGDKTFITIDEALDFIKTEEYYKNKIKDYNLTDKKSIRILLDDLDFGFYDDDNYELEKFYDEFTTSSGEIVVAFGEYGYDG
;
A
#
# COMPACT_ATOMS: atom_id res chain seq x y z
N MET A 1 41.73 -22.39 0.17
CA MET A 1 40.56 -21.83 -0.52
C MET A 1 40.10 -20.61 0.25
N LYS A 2 40.24 -19.40 -0.30
CA LYS A 2 39.89 -18.14 0.39
C LYS A 2 38.37 -17.97 0.30
N LYS A 3 37.64 -18.06 1.41
CA LYS A 3 36.21 -17.69 1.46
C LYS A 3 36.13 -16.18 1.22
N ILE A 4 35.73 -15.79 0.02
CA ILE A 4 35.38 -14.41 -0.29
C ILE A 4 33.88 -14.29 0.00
N ILE A 5 33.52 -13.66 1.11
CA ILE A 5 32.15 -13.19 1.35
C ILE A 5 32.09 -11.80 0.72
N ARG A 6 31.21 -11.60 -0.25
CA ARG A 6 31.00 -10.29 -0.88
C ARG A 6 29.86 -9.56 -0.16
N ASN A 7 30.22 -8.66 0.76
CA ASN A 7 29.26 -7.73 1.34
C ASN A 7 28.76 -6.74 0.27
N ASN A 8 27.44 -6.47 0.27
CA ASN A 8 26.75 -5.56 -0.66
C ASN A 8 26.68 -6.05 -2.13
N THR A 9 26.66 -7.37 -2.36
CA THR A 9 26.30 -7.89 -3.69
C THR A 9 24.79 -7.81 -3.82
N PHE A 10 24.27 -6.74 -4.43
CA PHE A 10 22.92 -6.79 -4.98
C PHE A 10 22.93 -7.91 -6.03
N GLU A 11 22.12 -8.95 -5.79
CA GLU A 11 21.97 -10.02 -6.77
C GLU A 11 21.28 -9.44 -7.99
N THR A 12 22.04 -9.24 -9.06
CA THR A 12 21.49 -9.07 -10.39
C THR A 12 21.00 -10.42 -10.88
N ASN A 13 19.88 -10.91 -10.34
CA ASN A 13 19.01 -11.79 -11.11
C ASN A 13 18.07 -10.89 -11.93
N SER A 14 17.89 -11.22 -13.19
CA SER A 14 17.22 -10.38 -14.18
C SER A 14 15.68 -10.32 -14.01
N SER A 15 15.15 -10.64 -12.82
CA SER A 15 13.71 -10.64 -12.53
C SER A 15 13.37 -10.49 -11.03
N SER A 16 14.24 -9.98 -10.16
CA SER A 16 13.85 -9.80 -8.75
C SER A 16 12.99 -8.57 -8.53
N THR A 17 11.77 -8.79 -8.06
CA THR A 17 11.00 -7.76 -7.36
C THR A 17 11.62 -7.57 -5.97
N HIS A 18 11.87 -6.33 -5.60
CA HIS A 18 12.22 -5.92 -4.23
C HIS A 18 11.48 -4.63 -3.94
N SER A 19 10.63 -4.63 -2.93
CA SER A 19 10.05 -3.43 -2.34
C SER A 19 10.52 -3.28 -0.90
N LEU A 20 10.77 -2.05 -0.48
CA LEU A 20 11.02 -1.69 0.92
C LEU A 20 10.21 -0.45 1.20
N THR A 21 9.24 -0.60 2.08
CA THR A 21 8.36 0.47 2.56
C THR A 21 8.61 0.66 4.05
N MET A 22 8.69 1.91 4.47
CA MET A 22 8.87 2.28 5.87
C MET A 22 7.84 3.33 6.27
N CYS A 23 7.14 3.11 7.38
CA CYS A 23 6.18 4.07 7.92
C CYS A 23 6.09 3.96 9.44
N LEU A 24 5.42 4.91 10.08
CA LEU A 24 5.11 4.78 11.50
C LEU A 24 4.16 3.59 11.70
N LYS A 25 4.33 2.87 12.81
CA LYS A 25 3.46 1.73 13.16
C LYS A 25 1.98 2.12 13.21
N SER A 26 1.67 3.34 13.68
CA SER A 26 0.31 3.85 13.67
C SER A 26 -0.32 3.88 12.27
N ASP A 27 0.47 4.27 11.27
CA ASP A 27 0.01 4.39 9.89
C ASP A 27 -0.14 3.01 9.25
N TYR A 28 0.83 2.12 9.51
CA TYR A 28 0.77 0.73 9.09
C TYR A 28 -0.50 0.04 9.63
N GLU A 29 -0.75 0.15 10.93
CA GLU A 29 -1.92 -0.47 11.55
C GLU A 29 -3.24 0.17 11.09
N ALA A 30 -3.26 1.48 10.83
CA ALA A 30 -4.43 2.17 10.26
C ALA A 30 -4.75 1.64 8.86
N TRP A 31 -3.72 1.38 8.05
CA TRP A 31 -3.89 0.77 6.72
C TRP A 31 -4.35 -0.69 6.82
N GLN A 32 -3.78 -1.49 7.72
CA GLN A 32 -4.23 -2.86 8.01
C GLN A 32 -5.70 -2.94 8.47
N ARG A 33 -6.17 -1.94 9.23
CA ARG A 33 -7.58 -1.83 9.67
C ARG A 33 -8.52 -1.32 8.56
N GLY A 34 -7.98 -0.89 7.42
CA GLY A 34 -8.76 -0.28 6.34
C GLY A 34 -9.31 1.11 6.68
N GLU A 35 -8.66 1.84 7.58
CA GLU A 35 -9.03 3.23 7.93
C GLU A 35 -8.54 4.23 6.88
N VAL A 36 -7.44 3.88 6.19
CA VAL A 36 -6.84 4.63 5.09
C VAL A 36 -6.66 3.75 3.86
N VAL A 37 -6.55 4.38 2.70
CA VAL A 37 -6.26 3.75 1.41
C VAL A 37 -5.14 4.50 0.70
N SER A 38 -4.35 3.77 -0.08
CA SER A 38 -3.31 4.33 -0.94
C SER A 38 -3.94 4.93 -2.20
N THR A 39 -3.42 6.08 -2.62
CA THR A 39 -3.83 6.78 -3.85
C THR A 39 -2.84 6.59 -5.00
N GLU A 40 -1.77 5.81 -4.81
CA GLU A 40 -0.66 5.73 -5.78
C GLU A 40 -1.10 5.27 -7.18
N ASN A 41 -2.08 4.37 -7.24
CA ASN A 41 -2.59 3.81 -8.49
C ASN A 41 -3.85 4.54 -9.02
N VAL A 42 -4.36 5.53 -8.28
CA VAL A 42 -5.59 6.23 -8.63
C VAL A 42 -5.31 7.28 -9.70
N TYR A 43 -5.61 6.96 -10.96
CA TYR A 43 -5.24 7.75 -12.15
C TYR A 43 -5.57 9.25 -12.08
N LEU A 44 -6.72 9.63 -11.52
CA LEU A 44 -7.16 11.02 -11.45
C LEU A 44 -6.73 11.74 -10.16
N TYR A 45 -6.16 11.03 -9.19
CA TYR A 45 -5.74 11.64 -7.94
C TYR A 45 -4.49 12.48 -8.15
N LYS A 46 -4.59 13.79 -7.93
CA LYS A 46 -3.49 14.76 -8.06
C LYS A 46 -3.13 15.44 -6.73
N GLY A 47 -3.59 14.87 -5.62
CA GLY A 47 -3.24 15.33 -4.28
C GLY A 47 -1.79 15.00 -3.94
N ASP A 48 -1.31 15.59 -2.86
CA ASP A 48 0.04 15.40 -2.31
C ASP A 48 0.12 14.23 -1.32
N LYS A 49 -1.01 13.72 -0.85
CA LYS A 49 -1.07 12.61 0.11
C LYS A 49 -1.04 11.26 -0.60
N THR A 50 -0.14 10.37 -0.18
CA THR A 50 -0.13 8.97 -0.62
C THR A 50 -1.23 8.14 0.04
N PHE A 51 -1.57 8.46 1.28
CA PHE A 51 -2.64 7.80 2.03
C PHE A 51 -3.71 8.81 2.42
N ILE A 52 -4.97 8.44 2.21
CA ILE A 52 -6.12 9.23 2.61
C ILE A 52 -7.14 8.36 3.33
N THR A 53 -7.96 8.97 4.17
CA THR A 53 -9.09 8.29 4.81
C THR A 53 -10.14 7.88 3.79
N ILE A 54 -10.99 6.93 4.17
CA ILE A 54 -12.13 6.50 3.35
C ILE A 54 -13.06 7.68 3.02
N ASP A 55 -13.31 8.57 3.99
CA ASP A 55 -14.18 9.73 3.79
C ASP A 55 -13.56 10.73 2.78
N GLU A 56 -12.25 11.00 2.90
CA GLU A 56 -11.52 11.82 1.92
C GLU A 56 -11.56 11.22 0.51
N ALA A 57 -11.41 9.89 0.39
CA ALA A 57 -11.52 9.19 -0.89
C ALA A 57 -12.92 9.35 -1.50
N LEU A 58 -13.97 9.15 -0.69
CA LEU A 58 -15.35 9.33 -1.13
C LEU A 58 -15.65 10.76 -1.56
N ASP A 59 -15.13 11.76 -0.85
CA ASP A 59 -15.32 13.16 -1.22
C ASP A 59 -14.59 13.52 -2.52
N PHE A 60 -13.38 13.02 -2.72
CA PHE A 60 -12.67 13.14 -4.00
C PHE A 60 -13.47 12.51 -5.15
N ILE A 61 -13.96 11.28 -5.00
CA ILE A 61 -14.79 10.57 -6.00
C ILE A 61 -16.06 11.38 -6.33
N LYS A 62 -16.69 11.99 -5.33
CA LYS A 62 -17.87 12.85 -5.54
C LYS A 62 -17.53 14.16 -6.24
N THR A 63 -16.29 14.64 -6.20
CA THR A 63 -15.88 15.86 -6.92
C THR A 63 -15.56 15.59 -8.39
N GLU A 64 -14.92 14.46 -8.69
CA GLU A 64 -14.44 14.10 -10.03
C GLU A 64 -15.57 13.65 -10.96
N GLU A 65 -15.73 14.33 -12.09
CA GLU A 65 -16.84 14.08 -13.04
C GLU A 65 -16.83 12.66 -13.60
N TYR A 66 -15.63 12.13 -13.86
CA TYR A 66 -15.46 10.77 -14.37
C TYR A 66 -15.97 9.70 -13.39
N TYR A 67 -15.73 9.87 -12.08
CA TYR A 67 -16.11 8.88 -11.06
C TYR A 67 -17.56 9.04 -10.56
N LYS A 68 -18.16 10.24 -10.68
CA LYS A 68 -19.56 10.49 -10.29
C LYS A 68 -20.60 9.57 -10.94
N ASN A 69 -20.31 9.00 -12.10
CA ASN A 69 -21.23 8.06 -12.72
C ASN A 69 -21.08 6.65 -12.13
N LYS A 70 -19.85 6.22 -11.84
CA LYS A 70 -19.58 4.92 -11.20
C LYS A 70 -20.17 4.83 -9.79
N ILE A 71 -20.08 5.91 -9.00
CA ILE A 71 -20.54 5.90 -7.60
C ILE A 71 -22.04 5.54 -7.43
N LYS A 72 -22.86 5.75 -8.49
CA LYS A 72 -24.31 5.48 -8.46
C LYS A 72 -24.65 4.00 -8.39
N ASP A 73 -23.71 3.14 -8.77
CA ASP A 73 -23.89 1.68 -8.78
C ASP A 73 -23.61 1.04 -7.41
N TYR A 74 -23.20 1.83 -6.41
CA TYR A 74 -22.74 1.35 -5.10
C TYR A 74 -23.53 1.95 -3.93
N ASN A 75 -23.66 1.17 -2.84
CA ASN A 75 -24.28 1.61 -1.60
C ASN A 75 -23.25 2.23 -0.65
N LEU A 76 -23.19 3.56 -0.58
CA LEU A 76 -22.25 4.30 0.25
C LEU A 76 -22.53 4.26 1.76
N THR A 77 -23.55 3.51 2.21
CA THR A 77 -23.79 3.24 3.64
C THR A 77 -23.28 1.87 4.07
N ASP A 78 -22.97 1.00 3.11
CA ASP A 78 -22.46 -0.34 3.34
C ASP A 78 -20.94 -0.38 3.15
N LYS A 79 -20.22 -0.78 4.20
CA LYS A 79 -18.74 -0.82 4.18
C LYS A 79 -18.19 -1.72 3.09
N LYS A 80 -18.86 -2.85 2.81
CA LYS A 80 -18.41 -3.80 1.77
C LYS A 80 -18.56 -3.18 0.38
N SER A 81 -19.70 -2.54 0.11
CA SER A 81 -19.91 -1.82 -1.13
C SER A 81 -18.93 -0.66 -1.33
N ILE A 82 -18.52 0.04 -0.26
CA ILE A 82 -17.47 1.08 -0.33
C ILE A 82 -16.12 0.46 -0.67
N ARG A 83 -15.72 -0.65 -0.02
CA ARG A 83 -14.47 -1.35 -0.32
C ARG A 83 -14.39 -1.73 -1.80
N ILE A 84 -15.46 -2.31 -2.35
CA ILE A 84 -15.52 -2.70 -3.77
C ILE A 84 -15.41 -1.47 -4.68
N LEU A 85 -16.12 -0.38 -4.38
CA LEU A 85 -16.02 0.86 -5.15
C LEU A 85 -14.57 1.38 -5.19
N LEU A 86 -13.89 1.41 -4.04
CA LEU A 86 -12.53 1.93 -3.94
C LEU A 86 -11.55 1.01 -4.68
N ASP A 87 -11.72 -0.31 -4.59
CA ASP A 87 -10.98 -1.31 -5.36
C ASP A 87 -11.14 -1.10 -6.87
N ASP A 88 -12.39 -0.95 -7.34
CA ASP A 88 -12.75 -0.71 -8.75
C ASP A 88 -12.22 0.64 -9.31
N LEU A 89 -11.71 1.50 -8.43
CA LEU A 89 -11.11 2.79 -8.72
C LEU A 89 -9.61 2.83 -8.40
N ASP A 90 -8.99 1.66 -8.20
CA ASP A 90 -7.56 1.46 -7.98
C ASP A 90 -7.01 2.12 -6.69
N PHE A 91 -7.86 2.31 -5.67
CA PHE A 91 -7.38 2.68 -4.34
C PHE A 91 -6.76 1.45 -3.66
N GLY A 92 -5.52 1.58 -3.21
CA GLY A 92 -4.75 0.46 -2.66
C GLY A 92 -5.07 0.17 -1.20
N PHE A 93 -5.44 -1.07 -0.90
CA PHE A 93 -5.62 -1.60 0.44
C PHE A 93 -4.44 -2.46 0.86
N TYR A 94 -4.35 -2.73 2.16
CA TYR A 94 -3.26 -3.51 2.72
C TYR A 94 -3.23 -4.95 2.19
N ASP A 95 -4.38 -5.51 1.81
CA ASP A 95 -4.51 -6.89 1.36
C ASP A 95 -4.37 -7.09 -0.16
N ASP A 96 -3.99 -6.05 -0.91
CA ASP A 96 -3.75 -6.10 -2.37
C ASP A 96 -2.40 -6.74 -2.74
N ASP A 97 -1.88 -7.59 -1.85
CA ASP A 97 -0.53 -8.19 -1.91
C ASP A 97 -0.35 -9.20 -3.05
N ASN A 98 0.90 -9.33 -3.50
CA ASN A 98 1.28 -10.34 -4.49
C ASN A 98 1.59 -11.68 -3.79
N TYR A 99 0.73 -12.68 -3.99
CA TYR A 99 0.88 -14.02 -3.41
C TYR A 99 2.12 -14.81 -3.89
N GLU A 100 2.79 -14.35 -4.94
CA GLU A 100 3.95 -15.03 -5.56
C GLU A 100 5.30 -14.58 -4.99
N LEU A 101 5.31 -13.54 -4.14
CA LEU A 101 6.54 -12.95 -3.61
C LEU A 101 6.71 -13.28 -2.13
N GLU A 102 7.97 -13.48 -1.69
CA GLU A 102 8.25 -13.57 -0.25
C GLU A 102 8.08 -12.19 0.39
N LYS A 103 7.74 -12.17 1.68
CA LYS A 103 7.48 -10.94 2.42
C LYS A 103 8.43 -10.81 3.61
N PHE A 104 8.81 -9.59 3.94
CA PHE A 104 9.48 -9.30 5.20
C PHE A 104 8.70 -8.26 5.99
N TYR A 105 8.93 -8.31 7.29
CA TYR A 105 8.41 -7.38 8.26
C TYR A 105 9.44 -7.24 9.37
N ASP A 106 9.80 -6.01 9.70
CA ASP A 106 10.65 -5.69 10.83
C ASP A 106 10.19 -4.40 11.50
N GLU A 107 10.48 -4.27 12.78
CA GLU A 107 10.17 -3.08 13.57
C GLU A 107 11.44 -2.55 14.24
N PHE A 108 11.60 -1.23 14.25
CA PHE A 108 12.60 -0.61 15.10
C PHE A 108 12.04 0.62 15.80
N THR A 109 12.61 0.92 16.96
CA THR A 109 12.26 2.10 17.74
C THR A 109 13.27 3.20 17.48
N THR A 110 12.80 4.39 17.10
CA THR A 110 13.63 5.57 16.90
C THR A 110 14.18 6.06 18.24
N SER A 111 15.19 6.93 18.20
CA SER A 111 15.70 7.59 19.41
C SER A 111 14.66 8.46 20.13
N SER A 112 13.62 8.91 19.42
CA SER A 112 12.45 9.62 19.96
C SER A 112 11.39 8.70 20.56
N GLY A 113 11.51 7.37 20.42
CA GLY A 113 10.57 6.38 20.97
C GLY A 113 9.42 6.00 20.02
N GLU A 114 9.42 6.50 18.79
CA GLU A 114 8.44 6.10 17.77
C GLU A 114 8.79 4.72 17.21
N ILE A 115 7.78 3.92 16.90
CA ILE A 115 7.99 2.62 16.25
C ILE A 115 7.81 2.81 14.75
N VAL A 116 8.84 2.46 13.98
CA VAL A 116 8.82 2.43 12.53
C VAL A 116 8.74 0.97 12.11
N VAL A 117 7.81 0.69 11.18
CA VAL A 117 7.67 -0.60 10.53
C VAL A 117 8.41 -0.53 9.20
N ALA A 118 9.25 -1.52 8.93
CA ALA A 118 9.85 -1.77 7.62
C ALA A 118 9.25 -3.06 7.07
N PHE A 119 8.61 -3.00 5.91
CA PHE A 119 7.95 -4.14 5.29
C PHE A 119 8.08 -4.07 3.77
N GLY A 120 7.86 -5.20 3.11
CA GLY A 120 7.89 -5.26 1.66
C GLY A 120 7.95 -6.68 1.15
N GLU A 121 8.07 -6.79 -0.15
CA GLU A 121 8.06 -8.04 -0.90
C GLU A 121 9.40 -8.20 -1.61
N TYR A 122 9.93 -9.42 -1.66
CA TYR A 122 11.20 -9.72 -2.30
C TYR A 122 11.21 -11.13 -2.85
N GLY A 123 11.96 -11.33 -3.92
CA GLY A 123 12.12 -12.65 -4.53
C GLY A 123 10.83 -13.17 -5.17
N TYR A 124 10.96 -14.20 -6.01
CA TYR A 124 9.84 -14.92 -6.60
C TYR A 124 9.92 -16.35 -6.06
N ASP A 125 8.90 -16.81 -5.34
CA ASP A 125 8.84 -18.21 -4.89
C ASP A 125 8.23 -19.05 -6.01
N GLY A 126 9.10 -19.52 -6.91
CA GLY A 126 8.76 -20.40 -8.04
C GLY A 126 9.42 -21.76 -7.92
#